data_AF-A0A101SJX1-F1
#
_entry.id   AF-A0A101SJX1-F1
#
_cell.length_a   1.000
_cell.length_b   1.000
_cell.length_c   1.000
_cell.angle_alpha   90.00
_cell.angle_beta   90.00
_cell.angle_gamma   90.00
#
_symmetry.space_group_name_H-M   'P 1'
#
loop_
_entity.id
_entity.type
_entity.pdbx_description
1 polymer ?
#
loop_
_entity_poly.entity_id
_entity_poly.type
_entity_poly.pdbx_seq_one_letter_code
_entity_poly.pdbx_strand_id
1 'polypeptide(L)'
;MIDSMTRTRPAPADQDANRRLGRHLLDVVRRQDAAIPADRRAPRTVAEMHARLAQADGASLPVPQAQQPCSSCGGAGGKVVDTSSGGVTRQSWQSCGSCNGSGVK
;
A
#
# COMPACT_ATOMS: atom_id res chain seq x y z
N MET A 1 -30.38 3.62 -26.95
CA MET A 1 -29.77 2.66 -27.90
C MET A 1 -28.31 3.04 -28.00
N ILE A 2 -27.41 2.21 -27.48
CA ILE A 2 -25.98 2.53 -27.36
C ILE A 2 -25.31 2.09 -28.66
N ASP A 3 -24.73 3.06 -29.36
CA ASP A 3 -23.90 2.86 -30.56
C ASP A 3 -22.82 1.82 -30.26
N SER A 4 -22.94 0.67 -30.92
CA SER A 4 -21.97 -0.41 -30.84
C SER A 4 -20.66 0.08 -31.43
N MET A 5 -19.65 0.21 -30.57
CA MET A 5 -18.25 0.45 -30.91
C MET A 5 -17.80 -0.52 -32.02
N THR A 6 -17.86 -0.09 -33.27
CA THR A 6 -17.22 -0.75 -34.42
C THR A 6 -15.72 -0.61 -34.25
N ARG A 7 -15.12 -1.48 -33.42
CA ARG A 7 -13.67 -1.63 -33.35
C ARG A 7 -13.23 -2.29 -34.65
N THR A 8 -12.82 -1.47 -35.61
CA THR A 8 -12.28 -1.92 -36.90
C THR A 8 -11.17 -2.93 -36.65
N ARG A 9 -11.33 -4.16 -37.16
CA ARG A 9 -10.29 -5.19 -37.02
C ARG A 9 -9.05 -4.71 -37.78
N PRO A 10 -7.86 -4.63 -37.15
CA PRO A 10 -6.66 -4.16 -37.82
C PRO A 10 -6.33 -5.07 -39.01
N ALA A 11 -5.83 -4.47 -40.09
CA ALA A 11 -5.44 -5.20 -41.29
C ALA A 11 -4.37 -6.26 -40.93
N PRO A 12 -4.31 -7.39 -41.64
CA PRO A 12 -3.38 -8.48 -41.30
C PRO A 12 -1.91 -8.04 -41.24
N ALA A 13 -1.48 -7.11 -42.11
CA ALA A 13 -0.13 -6.55 -42.06
C ALA A 13 0.15 -5.76 -40.77
N ASP A 14 -0.85 -5.03 -40.25
CA ASP A 14 -0.76 -4.32 -38.97
C ASP A 14 -0.70 -5.30 -37.79
N GLN A 15 -1.35 -6.46 -37.90
CA GLN A 15 -1.28 -7.51 -36.87
C GLN A 15 0.13 -8.10 -36.77
N ASP A 16 0.82 -8.29 -37.89
CA ASP A 16 2.20 -8.78 -37.92
C ASP A 16 3.18 -7.73 -37.39
N ALA A 17 3.01 -6.46 -37.77
CA ALA A 17 3.79 -5.35 -37.22
C ALA A 17 3.61 -5.25 -35.70
N ASN A 18 2.37 -5.30 -35.21
CA ASN A 18 2.05 -5.28 -33.79
C ASN A 18 2.62 -6.49 -33.05
N ARG A 19 2.60 -7.68 -33.66
CA ARG A 19 3.20 -8.89 -33.07
C ARG A 19 4.71 -8.77 -32.95
N ARG A 20 5.39 -8.21 -33.97
CA ARG A 20 6.85 -7.97 -33.95
C ARG A 20 7.21 -6.93 -32.89
N LEU A 21 6.47 -5.83 -32.84
CA LEU A 21 6.63 -4.79 -31.82
C LEU A 21 6.42 -5.36 -30.41
N GLY A 22 5.34 -6.11 -30.19
CA GLY A 22 5.05 -6.75 -28.90
C GLY A 22 6.16 -7.68 -28.43
N ARG A 23 6.70 -8.53 -29.32
CA ARG A 23 7.86 -9.39 -29.01
C ARG A 23 9.10 -8.56 -28.64
N HIS A 24 9.39 -7.52 -29.42
CA HIS A 24 10.53 -6.65 -29.17
C HIS A 24 10.43 -5.96 -27.80
N LEU A 25 9.27 -5.40 -27.46
CA LEU A 25 9.04 -4.73 -26.18
C LEU A 25 9.20 -5.70 -25.00
N LEU A 26 8.66 -6.92 -25.12
CA LEU A 26 8.82 -7.94 -24.07
C LEU A 26 10.29 -8.34 -23.87
N ASP A 27 11.06 -8.47 -24.94
CA ASP A 27 12.48 -8.79 -24.85
C ASP A 27 13.29 -7.66 -24.20
N VAL A 28 12.94 -6.40 -24.48
CA VAL A 28 13.57 -5.22 -23.85
C VAL A 28 13.28 -5.20 -22.35
N VAL A 29 12.01 -5.35 -21.96
CA VAL A 29 11.60 -5.37 -20.54
C VAL A 29 12.30 -6.49 -19.78
N ARG A 30 12.36 -7.70 -20.37
CA ARG A 30 13.06 -8.85 -19.74
C ARG A 30 14.55 -8.59 -19.55
N ARG A 31 15.22 -7.96 -20.51
CA ARG A 31 16.64 -7.60 -20.39
C ARG A 31 16.87 -6.53 -19.31
N GLN A 32 16.01 -5.51 -19.27
CA GLN A 32 16.08 -4.48 -18.24
C GLN A 32 15.87 -5.08 -16.85
N ASP A 33 14.85 -5.94 -16.69
CA ASP A 33 14.57 -6.65 -15.44
C ASP A 33 15.72 -7.54 -14.98
N ALA A 34 16.39 -8.23 -15.90
CA ALA A 34 17.56 -9.06 -15.59
C ALA A 34 18.74 -8.22 -15.07
N ALA A 35 18.88 -6.98 -15.54
CA ALA A 35 19.92 -6.05 -15.09
C ALA A 35 19.64 -5.44 -13.70
N ILE A 36 18.39 -5.48 -13.21
CA ILE A 36 18.06 -5.02 -11.85
C ILE A 36 18.65 -6.02 -10.85
N PRO A 37 19.47 -5.59 -9.87
CA PRO A 37 19.95 -6.44 -8.78
C PRO A 37 18.82 -7.06 -7.96
N ALA A 38 19.00 -8.28 -7.47
CA ALA A 38 17.94 -9.07 -6.84
C ALA A 38 17.28 -8.38 -5.63
N ASP A 39 18.07 -7.66 -4.84
CA ASP A 39 17.63 -6.85 -3.71
C ASP A 39 16.74 -5.67 -4.13
N ARG A 40 16.99 -5.10 -5.31
CA ARG A 40 16.23 -3.96 -5.86
C ARG A 40 15.04 -4.35 -6.74
N ARG A 41 14.88 -5.64 -7.10
CA ARG A 41 13.74 -6.09 -7.91
C ARG A 41 12.42 -6.00 -7.15
N ALA A 42 11.37 -5.52 -7.80
CA ALA A 42 10.03 -5.56 -7.21
C ALA A 42 9.57 -7.02 -7.02
N PRO A 43 8.88 -7.36 -5.91
CA PRO A 43 8.26 -8.67 -5.74
C PRO A 43 7.20 -8.88 -6.81
N ARG A 44 7.23 -10.03 -7.48
CA ARG A 44 6.32 -10.41 -8.56
C ARG A 44 5.29 -11.44 -8.12
N THR A 45 5.47 -12.03 -6.94
CA THR A 45 4.50 -12.92 -6.31
C THR A 45 4.13 -12.46 -4.90
N VAL A 46 2.96 -12.92 -4.44
CA VAL A 46 2.51 -12.67 -3.06
C VAL A 46 3.49 -13.27 -2.04
N ALA A 47 4.05 -14.46 -2.32
CA ALA A 47 5.05 -15.08 -1.46
C ALA A 47 6.33 -14.22 -1.33
N GLU A 48 6.82 -13.66 -2.45
CA GLU A 48 7.96 -12.74 -2.45
C GLU A 48 7.64 -11.43 -1.70
N MET A 49 6.41 -10.92 -1.82
CA MET A 49 5.97 -9.75 -1.06
C MET A 49 5.98 -10.03 0.44
N HIS A 50 5.41 -11.15 0.88
CA HIS A 50 5.43 -11.55 2.29
C HIS A 50 6.85 -11.76 2.81
N ALA A 51 7.73 -12.39 2.03
CA ALA A 51 9.14 -12.56 2.41
C ALA A 51 9.85 -11.20 2.62
N ARG A 52 9.55 -10.20 1.77
CA ARG A 52 10.08 -8.84 1.93
C ARG A 52 9.53 -8.13 3.18
N LEU A 53 8.23 -8.24 3.43
CA LEU A 53 7.61 -7.66 4.64
C LEU A 53 8.20 -8.27 5.91
N ALA A 54 8.33 -9.60 5.96
CA ALA A 54 8.96 -10.28 7.10
C ALA A 54 10.42 -9.85 7.32
N GLN A 55 11.18 -9.61 6.25
CA GLN A 55 12.55 -9.07 6.35
C GLN A 55 12.55 -7.60 6.84
N ALA A 56 11.58 -6.79 6.42
CA ALA A 56 11.45 -5.41 6.87
C ALA A 56 11.01 -5.32 8.35
N ASP A 57 10.10 -6.20 8.79
CA ASP A 57 9.66 -6.28 10.19
C ASP A 57 10.81 -6.71 11.12
N GLY A 58 11.65 -7.65 10.65
CA GLY A 58 12.87 -8.07 11.33
C GLY A 58 13.98 -7.01 11.35
N ALA A 59 13.99 -6.11 10.36
CA ALA A 59 14.78 -4.89 10.35
C ALA A 59 14.03 -3.77 11.07
N SER A 60 13.71 -3.98 12.35
CA SER A 60 13.22 -2.91 13.22
C SER A 60 14.32 -1.85 13.36
N LEU A 61 14.34 -0.90 12.43
CA LEU A 61 15.01 0.38 12.64
C LEU A 61 14.38 1.00 13.89
N PRO A 62 15.16 1.59 14.80
CA PRO A 62 14.60 2.27 15.94
C PRO A 62 13.64 3.34 15.43
N VAL A 63 12.36 3.19 15.74
CA VAL A 63 11.37 4.24 15.49
C VAL A 63 11.91 5.51 16.20
N PRO A 64 12.12 6.63 15.48
CA PRO A 64 12.57 7.87 16.08
C PRO A 64 11.76 8.16 17.34
N GLN A 65 12.39 8.64 18.41
CA GLN A 65 11.69 8.87 19.69
C GLN A 65 10.40 9.69 19.52
N ALA A 66 10.40 10.62 18.55
CA ALA A 66 9.26 11.46 18.13
C ALA A 66 8.06 10.72 17.49
N GLN A 67 8.19 9.41 17.26
CA GLN A 67 7.19 8.54 16.64
C GLN A 67 6.86 7.34 17.54
N GLN A 68 7.41 7.33 18.76
CA GLN A 68 7.12 6.28 19.73
C GLN A 68 5.67 6.39 20.19
N PRO A 69 4.93 5.27 20.25
CA PRO A 69 3.57 5.28 20.73
C PRO A 69 3.54 5.82 22.15
N CYS A 70 2.60 6.73 22.41
CA CYS A 70 2.40 7.30 23.73
C CYS A 70 2.06 6.17 24.71
N SER A 71 2.96 5.91 25.66
CA SER A 71 2.81 4.85 26.67
C SER A 71 1.53 4.99 27.50
N SER A 72 1.00 6.21 27.67
CA SER A 72 -0.21 6.47 28.46
C SER A 72 -1.50 6.05 27.74
N CYS A 73 -1.53 6.02 26.41
CA CYS A 73 -2.71 5.63 25.62
C CYS A 73 -2.44 4.52 24.60
N GLY A 74 -1.25 3.91 24.63
CA GLY A 74 -0.85 2.83 23.72
C GLY A 74 -0.84 3.21 22.24
N GLY A 75 -0.63 4.49 21.90
CA GLY A 75 -0.67 4.94 20.51
C GLY A 75 -2.02 5.48 20.03
N ALA A 76 -3.10 5.30 20.80
CA ALA A 76 -4.46 5.62 20.33
C ALA A 76 -4.80 7.12 20.33
N GLY A 77 -4.01 7.95 21.03
CA GLY A 77 -4.26 9.39 21.16
C GLY A 77 -5.38 9.75 22.14
N GLY A 78 -6.12 8.79 22.70
CA GLY A 78 -7.22 9.05 23.62
C GLY A 78 -8.04 7.79 23.91
N LYS A 79 -9.23 7.98 24.48
CA LYS A 79 -10.19 6.92 24.75
C LYS A 79 -11.63 7.40 24.51
N VAL A 80 -12.50 6.48 24.10
CA VAL A 80 -13.95 6.72 24.06
C VAL A 80 -14.50 6.61 25.48
N VAL A 81 -15.35 7.56 25.86
CA VAL A 81 -16.06 7.56 27.14
C VAL A 81 -17.56 7.68 26.88
N ASP A 82 -18.30 6.73 27.43
CA ASP A 82 -19.75 6.69 27.37
C ASP A 82 -20.35 7.40 28.58
N THR A 83 -21.18 8.42 28.33
CA THR A 83 -21.93 9.13 29.37
C THR A 83 -23.41 8.83 29.18
N SER A 84 -24.04 8.27 30.21
CA SER A 84 -25.47 7.95 30.18
C SER A 84 -26.25 8.91 31.08
N SER A 85 -27.26 9.60 30.54
CA SER A 85 -28.20 10.38 31.36
C SER A 85 -29.60 10.33 30.74
N GLY A 86 -30.63 10.22 31.60
CA GLY A 86 -32.03 10.20 31.16
C GLY A 86 -32.38 9.07 30.16
N GLY A 87 -31.69 7.93 30.22
CA GLY A 87 -31.91 6.81 29.29
C GLY A 87 -31.22 6.96 27.92
N VAL A 88 -30.40 7.99 27.72
CA VAL A 88 -29.62 8.20 26.50
C VAL A 88 -28.13 8.00 26.79
N THR A 89 -27.50 7.10 26.04
CA THR A 89 -26.04 6.92 26.05
C THR A 89 -25.42 7.79 24.96
N ARG A 90 -24.43 8.61 25.34
CA ARG A 90 -23.63 9.40 24.41
C ARG A 90 -22.19 8.95 24.50
N GLN A 91 -21.58 8.66 23.36
CA GLN A 91 -20.15 8.41 23.28
C GLN A 91 -19.43 9.73 23.03
N SER A 92 -18.37 10.00 23.78
CA SER A 92 -17.51 11.17 23.59
C SER A 92 -16.05 10.75 23.55
N TRP A 93 -15.28 11.37 22.67
CA TRP A 93 -13.84 11.16 22.62
C TRP A 93 -13.14 12.01 23.70
N GLN A 94 -12.29 11.38 24.50
CA GLN A 94 -11.41 12.06 25.45
C GLN A 94 -9.96 11.88 25.01
N SER A 95 -9.34 12.98 24.55
CA SER A 95 -7.94 13.00 24.14
C SER A 95 -7.00 12.67 25.31
N CYS A 96 -5.93 11.94 25.02
CA CYS A 96 -4.89 11.64 25.99
C CYS A 96 -4.06 12.90 26.27
N GLY A 97 -4.05 13.36 27.52
CA GLY A 97 -3.29 14.55 27.92
C GLY A 97 -1.77 14.38 27.80
N SER A 98 -1.24 13.16 27.94
CA SER A 98 0.21 12.92 27.88
C SER A 98 0.81 13.09 26.48
N CYS A 99 -0.01 13.01 25.43
CA CYS A 99 0.41 13.22 24.04
C CYS A 99 -0.48 14.23 23.30
N ASN A 100 -1.31 15.00 24.03
CA ASN A 100 -2.23 15.99 23.45
C ASN A 100 -3.08 15.46 22.26
N GLY A 101 -3.50 14.20 22.30
CA GLY A 101 -4.30 13.63 21.21
C GLY A 101 -3.55 12.98 20.05
N SER A 102 -2.22 13.16 19.94
CA SER A 102 -1.46 12.71 18.76
C SER A 102 -1.24 11.19 18.69
N GLY A 103 -1.28 10.51 19.83
CA GLY A 103 -0.92 9.09 19.94
C GLY A 103 0.59 8.84 19.99
N VAL A 104 1.44 9.84 19.76
CA VAL A 104 2.91 9.72 19.77
C VAL A 104 3.56 10.79 20.67
N LYS A 105 4.77 10.54 21.16
CA LYS A 105 5.56 11.53 21.92
C LYS A 105 6.62 12.18 21.07
#